data_AF-A0A7V7CUD5-F1
#
_entry.id   AF-A0A7V7CUD5-F1
#
_cell.length_a   1.000
_cell.length_b   1.000
_cell.length_c   1.000
_cell.angle_alpha   90.00
_cell.angle_beta   90.00
_cell.angle_gamma   90.00
#
_symmetry.space_group_name_H-M   'P 1'
#
loop_
_entity.id
_entity.type
_entity.pdbx_description
1 polymer ?
#
loop_
_entity_poly.entity_id
_entity_poly.type
_entity_poly.pdbx_seq_one_letter_code
_entity_poly.pdbx_strand_id
1 'polypeptide(L)'
;MNEREMYDEINALLGAVGKALDLSAEAAAKAIESGLITMEMREDARGQRFVGVTYQGKTAEIFQGAIRHQTAPEAPDPGLAEAPAVKSCGCG
;
A
#
# COMPACT_ATOMS: atom_id res chain seq x y z
N MET A 1 -6.81 -29.25 8.92
CA MET A 1 -7.00 -27.86 9.33
C MET A 1 -8.26 -27.81 10.17
N ASN A 2 -8.15 -27.43 11.44
CA ASN A 2 -9.30 -27.28 12.31
C ASN A 2 -9.97 -25.93 12.06
N GLU A 3 -11.30 -25.86 12.21
CA GLU A 3 -12.08 -24.63 12.00
C GLU A 3 -11.53 -23.44 12.80
N ARG A 4 -11.06 -23.69 14.02
CA ARG A 4 -10.42 -22.68 14.88
C ARG A 4 -9.14 -22.09 14.28
N GLU A 5 -8.33 -22.90 13.61
CA GLU A 5 -7.08 -22.44 12.98
C GLU A 5 -7.40 -21.53 11.77
N MET A 6 -8.44 -21.86 11.02
CA MET A 6 -8.91 -21.04 9.89
C MET A 6 -9.42 -19.67 10.35
N TYR A 7 -10.18 -19.61 11.44
CA TYR A 7 -10.63 -18.32 12.01
C TYR A 7 -9.45 -17.49 12.54
N ASP A 8 -8.41 -18.12 13.08
CA ASP A 8 -7.21 -17.42 13.54
C ASP A 8 -6.46 -16.78 12.36
N GLU A 9 -6.33 -17.50 11.24
CA GLU A 9 -5.72 -16.97 10.02
C GLU A 9 -6.51 -15.79 9.42
N ILE A 10 -7.84 -15.86 9.44
CA ILE A 10 -8.70 -14.75 8.99
C ILE A 10 -8.52 -13.54 9.90
N ASN A 11 -8.51 -13.73 11.21
CA ASN A 11 -8.29 -12.64 12.17
C ASN A 11 -6.90 -12.02 12.03
N ALA A 12 -5.87 -12.84 11.79
CA ALA A 12 -4.52 -12.37 11.54
C ALA A 12 -4.45 -11.52 10.25
N LEU A 13 -5.15 -11.94 9.19
CA LEU A 13 -5.25 -11.18 7.95
C LEU A 13 -5.97 -9.84 8.17
N LEU A 14 -7.14 -9.84 8.82
CA LEU A 14 -7.88 -8.61 9.14
C LEU A 14 -7.07 -7.65 10.01
N GLY A 15 -6.33 -8.18 10.98
CA GLY A 15 -5.40 -7.41 11.80
C GLY A 15 -4.25 -6.80 10.98
N ALA A 16 -3.72 -7.53 9.98
CA ALA A 16 -2.69 -7.02 9.09
C ALA A 16 -3.24 -5.93 8.15
N VAL A 17 -4.45 -6.10 7.60
CA VAL A 17 -5.13 -5.10 6.78
C VAL A 17 -5.42 -3.83 7.59
N GLY A 18 -5.92 -3.99 8.83
CA GLY A 18 -6.16 -2.87 9.73
C GLY A 18 -4.88 -2.07 10.01
N LYS A 19 -3.79 -2.77 10.37
CA LYS A 19 -2.48 -2.12 10.56
C LYS A 19 -1.96 -1.43 9.30
N ALA A 20 -2.16 -2.04 8.13
CA ALA A 20 -1.68 -1.49 6.87
C ALA A 20 -2.42 -0.21 6.42
N LEU A 21 -3.68 -0.07 6.84
CA LEU A 21 -4.55 1.03 6.42
C LEU A 21 -4.79 2.09 7.51
N ASP A 22 -4.19 1.89 8.68
CA ASP A 22 -4.41 2.68 9.89
C ASP A 22 -5.88 2.63 10.36
N LEU A 23 -6.43 1.41 10.43
CA LEU A 23 -7.80 1.11 10.84
C LEU A 23 -7.80 0.07 11.97
N SER A 24 -8.78 0.17 12.87
CA SER A 24 -9.10 -0.94 13.78
C SER A 24 -9.54 -2.17 12.99
N ALA A 25 -9.30 -3.38 13.52
CA ALA A 25 -9.70 -4.63 12.87
C ALA A 25 -11.20 -4.67 12.52
N GLU A 26 -12.06 -4.18 13.42
CA GLU A 26 -13.51 -4.07 13.19
C GLU A 26 -13.86 -3.08 12.06
N ALA A 27 -13.13 -1.98 11.94
CA ALA A 27 -13.34 -0.99 10.89
C ALA A 27 -12.86 -1.52 9.53
N ALA A 28 -11.72 -2.23 9.52
CA ALA A 28 -11.22 -2.91 8.33
C ALA A 28 -12.20 -3.98 7.83
N ALA A 29 -12.74 -4.82 8.74
CA ALA A 29 -13.75 -5.82 8.39
C ALA A 29 -14.99 -5.17 7.75
N LYS A 30 -15.57 -4.15 8.41
CA LYS A 30 -16.72 -3.43 7.87
C LYS A 30 -16.44 -2.79 6.50
N ALA A 31 -15.25 -2.23 6.32
CA ALA A 31 -14.87 -1.59 5.07
C ALA A 31 -14.65 -2.62 3.94
N ILE A 32 -14.16 -3.83 4.25
CA ILE A 32 -14.12 -4.96 3.30
C ILE A 32 -15.54 -5.40 2.95
N GLU A 33 -16.40 -5.64 3.94
CA GLU A 33 -17.79 -6.06 3.74
C GLU A 33 -18.60 -5.05 2.92
N SER A 34 -18.31 -3.76 3.10
CA SER A 34 -18.95 -2.66 2.37
C SER A 34 -18.35 -2.42 0.97
N GLY A 35 -17.32 -3.16 0.57
CA GLY A 35 -16.62 -3.00 -0.71
C GLY A 35 -15.79 -1.72 -0.82
N LEU A 36 -15.50 -1.04 0.31
CA LEU A 36 -14.68 0.17 0.35
C LEU A 36 -13.19 -0.13 0.25
N ILE A 37 -12.77 -1.30 0.74
CA ILE A 37 -11.41 -1.81 0.57
C ILE A 37 -11.38 -2.73 -0.65
N THR A 38 -10.56 -2.38 -1.64
CA THR A 38 -10.26 -3.27 -2.76
C THR A 38 -9.12 -4.19 -2.38
N MET A 39 -9.29 -5.50 -2.55
CA MET A 39 -8.29 -6.52 -2.26
C MET A 39 -7.98 -7.32 -3.52
N GLU A 40 -6.69 -7.46 -3.86
CA GLU A 40 -6.25 -8.19 -5.05
C GLU A 40 -5.08 -9.11 -4.70
N MET A 41 -5.21 -10.39 -5.07
CA MET A 41 -4.11 -11.35 -4.99
C MET A 41 -3.14 -11.08 -6.13
N ARG A 42 -1.88 -10.76 -5.79
CA ARG A 42 -0.82 -10.44 -6.75
C ARG A 42 0.47 -11.18 -6.41
N GLU A 43 1.42 -11.12 -7.33
CA GLU A 43 2.75 -11.72 -7.18
C GLU A 43 3.82 -10.66 -7.47
N ASP A 44 4.84 -10.58 -6.61
CA ASP A 44 5.95 -9.65 -6.75
C ASP A 44 6.98 -10.17 -7.76
N ALA A 45 7.94 -9.34 -8.18
CA ALA A 45 9.01 -9.71 -9.11
C ALA A 45 9.84 -10.95 -8.69
N ARG A 46 9.77 -11.35 -7.41
CA ARG A 46 10.44 -12.54 -6.86
C ARG A 46 9.57 -13.80 -6.88
N GLY A 47 8.37 -13.75 -7.45
CA GLY A 47 7.41 -14.86 -7.40
C GLY A 47 6.72 -15.01 -6.03
N GLN A 48 6.81 -13.99 -5.17
CA GLN A 48 6.19 -14.02 -3.85
C GLN A 48 4.77 -13.49 -3.91
N ARG A 49 3.80 -14.30 -3.47
CA ARG A 49 2.38 -13.91 -3.43
C ARG A 49 2.11 -12.93 -2.30
N PHE A 50 1.30 -11.92 -2.58
CA PHE A 50 0.85 -10.92 -1.62
C PHE A 50 -0.60 -10.51 -1.89
N VAL A 51 -1.24 -9.94 -0.86
CA VAL A 51 -2.54 -9.30 -0.97
C VAL A 51 -2.31 -7.80 -1.11
N GLY A 52 -2.59 -7.24 -2.28
CA GLY A 52 -2.65 -5.80 -2.48
C GLY A 52 -3.96 -5.26 -1.93
N VAL A 53 -3.90 -4.25 -1.06
CA VAL A 53 -5.07 -3.58 -0.51
C VAL A 53 -5.08 -2.10 -0.86
N THR A 54 -6.24 -1.58 -1.25
CA THR A 54 -6.44 -0.17 -1.57
C THR A 54 -7.63 0.38 -0.78
N TYR A 55 -7.44 1.51 -0.08
CA TYR A 55 -8.48 2.17 0.68
C TYR A 55 -8.23 3.68 0.74
N GLN A 56 -9.20 4.48 0.28
CA GLN A 56 -9.11 5.95 0.28
C GLN A 56 -7.78 6.50 -0.29
N GLY A 57 -7.26 5.90 -1.36
CA GLY A 57 -5.98 6.29 -1.96
C GLY A 57 -4.72 5.78 -1.25
N LYS A 58 -4.85 5.11 -0.10
CA LYS A 58 -3.76 4.36 0.54
C LYS A 58 -3.64 2.98 -0.10
N THR A 59 -2.42 2.59 -0.45
CA THR A 59 -2.09 1.29 -1.04
C THR A 59 -1.07 0.57 -0.19
N ALA A 60 -1.32 -0.71 0.11
CA ALA A 60 -0.40 -1.55 0.85
C ALA A 60 -0.33 -2.97 0.28
N GLU A 61 0.81 -3.63 0.50
CA GLU A 61 1.09 -4.99 0.07
C GLU A 61 1.29 -5.85 1.32
N ILE A 62 0.43 -6.85 1.49
CA ILE A 62 0.44 -7.73 2.66
C ILE A 62 0.99 -9.09 2.23
N PHE A 63 2.19 -9.40 2.69
CA PHE A 63 2.83 -10.70 2.56
C PHE A 63 2.49 -11.54 3.79
N GLN A 64 2.65 -12.87 3.68
CA GLN A 64 2.55 -13.73 4.86
C GLN A 64 3.62 -13.31 5.89
N GLY A 65 3.16 -12.74 7.01
CA GLY A 65 4.02 -12.27 8.10
C GLY A 65 4.68 -10.89 7.92
N ALA A 66 4.40 -10.15 6.85
CA ALA A 66 4.99 -8.81 6.64
C ALA A 66 4.06 -7.85 5.89
N ILE A 67 4.09 -6.56 6.24
CA ILE A 67 3.32 -5.50 5.59
C ILE A 67 4.29 -4.51 4.95
N ARG A 68 4.08 -4.15 3.68
CA ARG A 68 4.77 -3.08 2.98
C ARG A 68 3.79 -1.98 2.59
N HIS A 69 4.09 -0.74 2.96
CA HIS A 69 3.30 0.41 2.53
C HIS A 69 3.88 0.94 1.23
N GLN A 70 3.06 1.05 0.19
CA GLN A 70 3.42 1.81 -0.98
C GLN A 70 3.09 3.27 -0.68
N THR A 71 4.08 4.05 -0.25
CA THR A 71 3.97 5.50 -0.30
C THR A 71 3.87 5.85 -1.77
N ALA A 72 2.70 6.31 -2.22
CA ALA A 72 2.57 6.92 -3.53
C ALA A 72 3.71 7.93 -3.68
N PRO A 73 4.45 7.97 -4.81
CA PRO A 73 5.41 9.03 -5.02
C PRO A 73 4.64 10.34 -4.88
N GLU A 74 5.03 11.14 -3.90
CA GLU A 74 4.55 12.50 -3.71
C GLU A 74 4.54 13.15 -5.10
N ALA A 75 3.35 13.57 -5.56
CA ALA A 75 3.24 14.28 -6.82
C ALA A 75 4.27 15.42 -6.76
N PRO A 76 5.16 15.59 -7.76
CA PRO A 76 6.14 16.65 -7.71
C PRO A 76 5.39 17.98 -7.56
N ASP A 77 5.63 18.68 -6.44
CA ASP A 77 5.19 20.05 -6.22
C ASP A 77 5.41 20.88 -7.49
N PRO A 78 4.36 21.36 -8.19
CA PRO A 78 4.52 22.27 -9.32
C PRO A 78 4.74 23.68 -8.74
N GLY A 79 5.92 23.91 -8.16
CA GLY A 79 6.14 25.05 -7.29
C GLY A 79 7.57 25.52 -7.21
N LEU A 80 8.28 25.61 -8.34
CA LEU A 80 9.34 26.58 -8.61
C LEU A 80 9.70 26.51 -10.10
N ALA A 81 8.95 27.28 -10.90
CA ALA A 81 9.40 27.68 -12.21
C ALA A 81 10.54 28.69 -12.04
N GLU A 82 11.78 28.27 -12.32
CA GLU A 82 12.83 29.18 -12.76
C GLU A 82 13.54 28.56 -13.98
N ALA A 83 13.12 29.03 -15.15
CA ALA A 83 13.96 29.04 -16.35
C ALA A 83 14.62 30.45 -16.43
N PRO A 84 15.64 30.71 -17.29
CA PRO A 84 16.31 29.82 -18.23
C PRO A 84 17.86 29.92 -18.18
N ALA A 85 18.48 29.11 -19.05
CA ALA A 85 19.90 29.11 -19.39
C ALA A 85 20.49 30.49 -19.74
N VAL A 86 21.74 30.73 -19.33
CA VAL A 86 22.67 31.60 -20.05
C VAL A 86 24.01 30.90 -20.24
N LYS A 87 24.37 30.68 -21.51
CA LYS A 87 25.72 30.35 -21.98
C LYS A 87 26.67 31.50 -21.65
N SER A 88 27.88 31.19 -21.22
CA SER A 88 29.04 31.87 -21.81
C SER A 88 30.25 30.94 -21.85
N CYS A 89 30.89 30.95 -23.00
CA CYS A 89 32.18 30.37 -23.33
C CYS A 89 33.20 31.51 -23.23
N GLY A 90 34.42 31.29 -22.71
CA GLY A 90 35.45 32.33 -22.73
C GLY A 90 36.74 31.98 -21.98
N CYS A 91 37.83 31.98 -22.74
CA CYS A 91 39.23 31.65 -22.42
C CYS A 91 39.84 32.36 -21.19
N GLY A 92 40.79 31.68 -20.56
CA GLY A 92 41.84 32.23 -19.71
C GLY A 92 43.06 31.33 -19.77
#